data_AF-A0AAV0QAG1-F1
#
_entry.id   AF-A0AAV0QAG1-F1
#
_cell.length_a   1.000
_cell.length_b   1.000
_cell.length_c   1.000
_cell.angle_alpha   90.00
_cell.angle_beta   90.00
_cell.angle_gamma   90.00
#
_symmetry.space_group_name_H-M   'P 1'
#
loop_
_entity.id
_entity.type
_entity.pdbx_description
1 polymer ?
#
loop_
_entity_poly.entity_id
_entity_poly.type
_entity_poly.pdbx_seq_one_letter_code
_entity_poly.pdbx_strand_id
1 'polypeptide(L)'
;MITATVYIKMKKPNAAIRDANAALKINPDSAKGYKARGMACSLLGKWEEAAKDLHVASKLDYDEEISAVLKKVEPNAHKLDEHRRKYDRLRKEREDRKAEKERQRRRAKAQAEYEKAKKQEQSSSSGRPGGMPGGFPGGMPGGFPGGMPGGFPGGMPGFPGAGGMPGGFPGAGGMPGGFPGAGGMPGGAPGNVDFSKILNDPDMMAAFSDPEIMAALQDVMKNPANLAKHQSNPKVAPVIAKMMSKFAGAK
;
A
#
# COMPACT_ATOMS: atom_id res chain seq x y z
N MET A 1 0.70 -4.99 54.04
CA MET A 1 0.42 -5.50 52.68
C MET A 1 1.29 -6.72 52.45
N ILE A 2 0.72 -7.87 52.04
CA ILE A 2 1.52 -8.98 51.51
C ILE A 2 2.22 -8.42 50.26
N THR A 3 3.54 -8.50 50.19
CA THR A 3 4.27 -7.85 49.09
C THR A 3 3.96 -8.53 47.76
N ALA A 4 3.77 -7.76 46.68
CA ALA A 4 3.56 -8.27 45.33
C ALA A 4 4.55 -9.38 44.92
N THR A 5 5.79 -9.31 45.42
CA THR A 5 6.83 -10.35 45.25
C THR A 5 6.42 -11.72 45.81
N VAL A 6 5.69 -11.79 46.92
CA VAL A 6 5.14 -13.06 47.46
C VAL A 6 4.14 -13.65 46.47
N TYR A 7 3.24 -12.85 45.91
CA TYR A 7 2.28 -13.33 44.91
C TYR A 7 2.97 -13.84 43.62
N ILE A 8 4.09 -13.24 43.22
CA ILE A 8 4.93 -13.73 42.11
C ILE A 8 5.47 -15.13 42.43
N LYS A 9 6.04 -15.31 43.63
CA LYS A 9 6.55 -16.63 44.10
C LYS A 9 5.43 -17.68 44.16
N MET A 10 4.21 -17.27 44.49
CA MET A 10 3.02 -18.13 44.50
C MET A 10 2.41 -18.37 43.11
N LYS A 11 3.03 -17.87 42.02
CA LYS A 11 2.50 -17.94 40.64
C LYS A 11 1.08 -17.37 40.50
N LYS A 12 0.77 -16.31 41.27
CA LYS A 12 -0.51 -15.57 41.22
C LYS A 12 -0.30 -14.18 40.60
N PRO A 13 0.01 -14.08 39.29
CA PRO A 13 0.40 -12.81 38.68
C PRO A 13 -0.69 -11.73 38.72
N ASN A 14 -1.97 -12.09 38.59
CA ASN A 14 -3.06 -11.12 38.69
C ASN A 14 -3.17 -10.48 40.09
N ALA A 15 -2.89 -11.23 41.16
CA ALA A 15 -2.86 -10.69 42.51
C ALA A 15 -1.64 -9.79 42.71
N ALA A 16 -0.47 -10.21 42.19
CA ALA A 16 0.75 -9.40 42.21
C ALA A 16 0.57 -8.05 41.49
N ILE A 17 -0.10 -8.02 40.33
CA ILE A 17 -0.38 -6.78 39.59
C ILE A 17 -1.27 -5.85 40.41
N ARG A 18 -2.31 -6.37 41.08
CA ARG A 18 -3.20 -5.56 41.91
C ARG A 18 -2.46 -4.92 43.08
N ASP A 19 -1.63 -5.71 43.77
CA ASP A 19 -0.82 -5.23 44.89
C ASP A 19 0.24 -4.21 44.43
N ALA A 20 0.94 -4.51 43.32
CA ALA A 20 1.91 -3.59 42.73
C ALA A 20 1.27 -2.27 42.26
N ASN A 21 0.06 -2.31 41.70
CA ASN A 21 -0.68 -1.10 41.34
C ASN A 21 -1.11 -0.29 42.58
N ALA A 22 -1.48 -0.95 43.68
CA ALA A 22 -1.76 -0.26 44.94
C ALA A 22 -0.48 0.40 45.49
N ALA A 23 0.66 -0.30 45.44
CA ALA A 23 1.95 0.26 45.85
C ALA A 23 2.35 1.48 45.00
N LEU A 24 2.17 1.42 43.68
CA LEU A 24 2.48 2.52 42.76
C LEU A 24 1.53 3.71 42.89
N LYS A 25 0.29 3.52 43.35
CA LYS A 25 -0.62 4.62 43.68
C LYS A 25 -0.15 5.40 44.92
N ILE A 26 0.48 4.70 45.88
CA ILE A 26 1.00 5.30 47.10
C ILE A 26 2.36 5.94 46.84
N ASN A 27 3.24 5.25 46.11
CA ASN A 27 4.55 5.74 45.71
C ASN A 27 4.76 5.49 44.20
N PRO A 28 4.50 6.50 43.36
CA PRO A 28 4.66 6.42 41.90
C PRO A 28 6.08 6.12 41.43
N ASP A 29 7.10 6.39 42.26
CA ASP A 29 8.52 6.19 41.95
C ASP A 29 9.09 4.93 42.63
N SER A 30 8.21 4.00 43.03
CA SER A 30 8.64 2.75 43.65
C SER A 30 9.24 1.80 42.63
N ALA A 31 10.57 1.68 42.59
CA ALA A 31 11.28 0.69 41.78
C ALA A 31 10.78 -0.75 42.04
N LYS A 32 10.51 -1.09 43.31
CA LYS A 32 9.95 -2.40 43.71
C LYS A 32 8.53 -2.61 43.16
N GLY A 33 7.70 -1.56 43.12
CA GLY A 33 6.37 -1.61 42.52
C GLY A 33 6.42 -1.91 41.03
N TYR A 34 7.26 -1.19 40.28
CA TYR A 34 7.48 -1.44 38.85
C TYR A 34 8.10 -2.82 38.59
N LYS A 35 9.12 -3.22 39.36
CA LYS A 35 9.74 -4.56 39.25
C LYS A 35 8.68 -5.65 39.42
N ALA A 36 7.87 -5.58 40.47
CA ALA A 36 6.85 -6.59 40.73
C ALA A 36 5.76 -6.60 39.65
N ARG A 37 5.29 -5.44 39.18
CA ARG A 37 4.30 -5.37 38.09
C ARG A 37 4.88 -5.94 36.79
N GLY A 38 6.09 -5.57 36.43
CA GLY A 38 6.78 -6.05 35.23
C GLY A 38 7.03 -7.56 35.24
N MET A 39 7.46 -8.12 36.37
CA MET A 39 7.61 -9.57 36.54
C MET A 39 6.26 -10.31 36.50
N ALA A 40 5.20 -9.75 37.09
CA ALA A 40 3.88 -10.36 37.02
C ALA A 40 3.29 -10.32 35.60
N CYS A 41 3.54 -9.24 34.86
CA CYS A 41 3.17 -9.11 33.45
C CYS A 41 3.94 -10.10 32.56
N SER A 42 5.22 -10.37 32.84
CA SER A 42 5.99 -11.35 32.09
C SER A 42 5.44 -12.78 32.30
N LEU A 43 4.97 -13.11 33.50
CA LEU A 43 4.28 -14.38 33.78
C LEU A 43 2.94 -14.52 33.02
N LEU A 44 2.30 -13.40 32.66
CA LEU A 44 1.06 -13.39 31.85
C LEU A 44 1.32 -13.35 30.34
N GLY A 45 2.58 -13.31 29.90
CA GLY A 45 2.93 -13.13 28.49
C GLY A 45 2.69 -11.72 27.94
N LYS A 46 2.48 -10.73 28.83
CA LYS A 46 2.32 -9.33 28.45
C LYS A 46 3.68 -8.67 28.29
N TRP A 47 4.42 -9.08 27.26
CA TRP A 47 5.83 -8.73 27.11
C TRP A 47 6.08 -7.23 26.95
N GLU A 48 5.25 -6.51 26.20
CA GLU A 48 5.38 -5.06 26.03
C GLU A 48 5.21 -4.28 27.35
N GLU A 49 4.17 -4.62 28.14
CA GLU A 49 3.93 -4.02 29.46
C GLU A 49 5.06 -4.37 30.44
N ALA A 50 5.50 -5.63 30.43
CA ALA A 50 6.58 -6.12 31.27
C ALA A 50 7.90 -5.38 30.98
N ALA A 51 8.28 -5.23 29.70
CA ALA A 51 9.51 -4.53 29.32
C ALA A 51 9.50 -3.08 29.82
N LYS A 52 8.40 -2.37 29.62
CA LYS A 52 8.24 -0.97 30.05
C LYS A 52 8.45 -0.82 31.55
N ASP A 53 7.73 -1.60 32.35
CA ASP A 53 7.84 -1.53 33.81
C ASP A 53 9.23 -1.93 34.31
N LEU A 54 9.84 -2.97 33.74
CA LEU A 54 11.19 -3.40 34.12
C LEU A 54 12.26 -2.37 33.74
N HIS A 55 12.12 -1.67 32.61
CA HIS A 55 13.02 -0.56 32.27
C HIS A 55 12.87 0.61 33.23
N VAL A 56 11.64 0.97 33.62
CA VAL A 56 11.42 2.02 34.64
C VAL A 56 12.03 1.59 35.97
N ALA A 57 11.79 0.35 36.40
CA ALA A 57 12.38 -0.19 37.61
C ALA A 57 13.91 -0.15 37.57
N SER A 58 14.54 -0.60 36.48
CA SER A 58 16.00 -0.60 36.30
C SER A 58 16.62 0.81 36.34
N LYS A 59 15.89 1.83 35.84
CA LYS A 59 16.32 3.23 35.90
C LYS A 59 16.26 3.81 37.30
N LEU A 60 15.28 3.38 38.11
CA LEU A 60 15.08 3.86 39.47
C LEU A 60 16.01 3.14 40.45
N ASP A 61 16.15 1.83 40.31
CA ASP A 61 17.00 0.98 41.14
C ASP A 61 17.51 -0.19 40.30
N TYR A 62 18.83 -0.24 40.10
CA TYR A 62 19.45 -1.31 39.33
C TYR A 62 19.46 -2.60 40.15
N ASP A 63 18.96 -3.67 39.56
CA ASP A 63 18.89 -4.98 40.19
C ASP A 63 19.19 -6.06 39.13
N GLU A 64 20.07 -7.00 39.47
CA GLU A 64 20.47 -8.08 38.56
C GLU A 64 19.30 -8.95 38.13
N GLU A 65 18.29 -9.14 38.99
CA GLU A 65 17.07 -9.88 38.68
C GLU A 65 16.25 -9.14 37.61
N ILE A 66 16.18 -7.80 37.66
CA ILE A 66 15.51 -7.00 36.62
C ILE A 66 16.21 -7.23 35.27
N SER A 67 17.54 -7.17 35.27
CA SER A 67 18.35 -7.39 34.07
C SER A 67 18.17 -8.80 33.49
N ALA A 68 18.11 -9.83 34.36
CA ALA A 68 17.87 -11.21 33.95
C ALA A 68 16.46 -11.41 33.35
N VAL A 69 15.44 -10.73 33.88
CA VAL A 69 14.08 -10.80 33.35
C VAL A 69 13.98 -10.03 32.02
N LEU A 70 14.60 -8.86 31.89
CA LEU A 70 14.63 -8.07 30.65
C LEU A 70 15.17 -8.89 29.47
N LYS A 71 16.27 -9.63 29.65
CA LYS A 71 16.83 -10.54 28.62
C LYS A 71 15.82 -11.55 28.06
N LYS A 72 14.80 -11.93 28.84
CA LYS A 72 13.73 -12.85 28.41
C LYS A 72 12.54 -12.11 27.79
N VAL A 73 12.24 -10.92 28.31
CA VAL A 73 11.05 -10.15 27.93
C VAL A 73 11.25 -9.36 26.65
N GLU A 74 12.41 -8.71 26.48
CA GLU A 74 12.75 -7.86 25.34
C GLU A 74 12.57 -8.53 23.96
N PRO A 75 13.11 -9.74 23.70
CA PRO A 75 12.96 -10.36 22.37
C PRO A 75 11.50 -10.70 22.06
N ASN A 76 10.69 -11.02 23.08
CA ASN A 76 9.27 -11.29 22.89
C ASN A 76 8.47 -10.00 22.68
N ALA A 77 8.80 -8.93 23.42
CA ALA A 77 8.21 -7.61 23.23
C ALA A 77 8.52 -7.05 21.83
N HIS A 78 9.76 -7.20 21.36
CA HIS A 78 10.18 -6.76 20.02
C HIS A 78 9.39 -7.47 18.91
N LYS A 79 9.26 -8.81 18.98
CA LYS A 79 8.49 -9.58 17.99
C LYS A 79 7.01 -9.16 17.94
N LEU A 80 6.41 -8.85 19.09
CA LEU A 80 5.03 -8.36 19.15
C LEU A 80 4.91 -6.98 18.50
N ASP A 81 5.82 -6.06 18.79
CA ASP A 81 5.82 -4.72 18.22
C ASP A 81 6.05 -4.76 16.70
N GLU A 82 7.01 -5.57 16.22
CA GLU A 82 7.24 -5.76 14.78
C GLU A 82 6.01 -6.32 14.07
N HIS A 83 5.35 -7.32 14.66
CA HIS A 83 4.13 -7.89 14.11
C HIS A 83 3.03 -6.82 14.04
N ARG A 84 2.77 -6.11 15.15
CA ARG A 84 1.79 -5.02 15.21
C ARG A 84 2.06 -3.97 14.13
N ARG A 85 3.29 -3.46 14.02
CA ARG A 85 3.70 -2.48 13.00
C ARG A 85 3.48 -2.98 11.57
N LYS A 86 3.75 -4.27 11.31
CA LYS A 86 3.51 -4.89 10.00
C LYS A 86 2.00 -4.90 9.67
N TYR A 87 1.17 -5.30 10.63
CA TYR A 87 -0.28 -5.37 10.42
C TYR A 87 -0.93 -3.99 10.31
N ASP A 88 -0.47 -3.01 11.09
CA ASP A 88 -0.93 -1.62 11.00
C ASP A 88 -0.58 -1.01 9.63
N ARG A 89 0.63 -1.27 9.12
CA ARG A 89 1.03 -0.85 7.77
C ARG A 89 0.14 -1.47 6.70
N LEU A 90 -0.06 -2.79 6.76
CA LEU A 90 -0.90 -3.51 5.79
C LEU A 90 -2.37 -3.06 5.84
N ARG A 91 -2.88 -2.79 7.04
CA ARG A 91 -4.24 -2.26 7.22
C ARG A 91 -4.36 -0.87 6.60
N LYS A 92 -3.43 0.03 6.91
CA LYS A 92 -3.40 1.39 6.36
C LYS A 92 -3.30 1.40 4.85
N GLU A 93 -2.41 0.60 4.26
CA GLU A 93 -2.28 0.48 2.81
C GLU A 93 -3.58 -0.01 2.14
N ARG A 94 -4.30 -0.95 2.78
CA ARG A 94 -5.61 -1.42 2.28
C ARG A 94 -6.67 -0.35 2.38
N GLU A 95 -6.68 0.44 3.45
CA GLU A 95 -7.60 1.56 3.65
C GLU A 95 -7.32 2.67 2.63
N ASP A 96 -6.05 3.04 2.44
CA ASP A 96 -5.62 4.04 1.46
C ASP A 96 -5.96 3.61 0.03
N ARG A 97 -5.69 2.35 -0.34
CA ARG A 97 -6.05 1.81 -1.67
C ARG A 97 -7.56 1.78 -1.91
N LYS A 98 -8.37 1.50 -0.88
CA LYS A 98 -9.83 1.57 -0.98
C LYS A 98 -10.29 3.00 -1.16
N ALA A 99 -9.76 3.93 -0.37
CA ALA A 99 -10.05 5.36 -0.45
C ALA A 99 -9.66 5.94 -1.82
N GLU A 100 -8.51 5.53 -2.37
CA GLU A 100 -8.06 5.97 -3.69
C GLU A 100 -8.99 5.47 -4.80
N LYS A 101 -9.36 4.18 -4.78
CA LYS A 101 -10.34 3.62 -5.73
C LYS A 101 -11.68 4.31 -5.65
N GLU A 102 -12.13 4.65 -4.44
CA GLU A 102 -13.37 5.40 -4.25
C GLU A 102 -13.26 6.82 -4.82
N ARG A 103 -12.14 7.52 -4.58
CA ARG A 103 -11.87 8.84 -5.18
C ARG A 103 -11.86 8.78 -6.71
N GLN A 104 -11.20 7.78 -7.28
CA GLN A 104 -11.18 7.57 -8.73
C GLN A 104 -12.58 7.30 -9.28
N ARG A 105 -13.38 6.44 -8.64
CA ARG A 105 -14.77 6.18 -9.03
C ARG A 105 -15.64 7.44 -8.96
N ARG A 106 -15.49 8.26 -7.92
CA ARG A 106 -16.21 9.53 -7.78
C ARG A 106 -15.82 10.50 -8.89
N ARG A 107 -14.53 10.63 -9.21
CA ARG A 107 -14.03 11.46 -10.32
C ARG A 107 -14.57 10.97 -11.66
N ALA A 108 -14.50 9.66 -11.93
CA ALA A 108 -15.02 9.08 -13.17
C ALA A 108 -16.53 9.25 -13.30
N LYS A 109 -17.29 9.08 -12.21
CA LYS A 109 -18.74 9.32 -12.19
C LYS A 109 -19.07 10.79 -12.49
N ALA A 110 -18.37 11.73 -11.84
CA ALA A 110 -18.55 13.16 -12.07
C ALA A 110 -18.19 13.57 -13.51
N GLN A 111 -17.11 13.01 -14.07
CA GLN A 111 -16.73 13.24 -15.48
C GLN A 111 -17.79 12.68 -16.44
N ALA A 112 -18.28 11.46 -16.20
CA ALA A 112 -19.32 10.85 -17.03
C ALA A 112 -20.65 11.61 -16.96
N GLU A 113 -21.04 12.12 -15.79
CA GLU A 113 -22.21 12.98 -15.63
C GLU A 113 -22.04 14.32 -16.36
N TYR A 114 -20.86 14.96 -16.24
CA TYR A 114 -20.54 16.18 -16.96
C TYR A 114 -20.57 16.01 -18.49
N GLU A 115 -19.98 14.93 -19.02
CA GLU A 115 -20.01 14.63 -20.46
C GLU A 115 -21.43 14.34 -20.97
N LYS A 116 -22.25 13.64 -20.18
CA LYS A 116 -23.66 13.39 -20.52
C LYS A 116 -24.46 14.69 -20.56
N ALA A 117 -24.29 15.57 -19.57
CA ALA A 117 -24.94 16.88 -19.55
C ALA A 117 -24.54 17.72 -20.77
N LYS A 118 -23.24 17.79 -21.07
CA LYS A 118 -22.73 18.50 -22.25
C LYS A 118 -23.27 17.95 -23.57
N LYS A 119 -23.37 16.62 -23.71
CA LYS A 119 -23.98 15.98 -24.90
C LYS A 119 -25.48 16.27 -25.00
N GLN A 120 -26.20 16.25 -23.89
CA GLN A 120 -27.62 16.61 -23.85
C GLN A 120 -27.83 18.07 -24.28
N GLU A 121 -27.06 19.01 -23.74
CA GLU A 121 -27.08 20.41 -24.18
C GLU A 121 -26.79 20.55 -25.68
N GLN A 122 -25.73 19.91 -26.18
CA GLN A 122 -25.39 19.95 -27.60
C GLN A 122 -26.50 19.35 -28.49
N SER A 123 -27.10 18.23 -28.10
CA SER A 123 -28.22 17.60 -28.82
C SER A 123 -29.51 18.43 -28.79
N SER A 124 -29.77 19.15 -27.69
CA SER A 124 -30.90 20.08 -27.59
C SER A 124 -30.71 21.34 -28.43
N SER A 125 -29.45 21.70 -28.74
CA SER A 125 -29.10 22.81 -29.63
C SER A 125 -29.10 22.43 -31.12
N SER A 126 -28.89 21.16 -31.47
CA SER A 126 -28.85 20.68 -32.87
C SER A 126 -30.21 20.23 -33.44
N GLY A 127 -31.28 20.25 -32.63
CA GLY A 127 -32.64 19.87 -33.02
C GLY A 127 -33.53 21.01 -33.55
N ARG A 128 -32.99 22.16 -33.95
CA ARG A 128 -33.77 23.22 -34.62
C ARG A 128 -33.44 23.30 -36.13
N PRO A 129 -34.16 22.56 -36.99
CA PRO A 129 -34.19 22.84 -38.42
C PRO A 129 -35.18 23.98 -38.74
N GLY A 130 -34.64 25.15 -39.11
CA GLY A 130 -35.23 26.11 -40.07
C GLY A 130 -36.52 26.86 -39.71
N GLY A 131 -36.39 28.18 -39.49
CA GLY A 131 -37.47 29.12 -39.79
C GLY A 131 -37.49 30.44 -38.99
N MET A 132 -36.60 31.39 -39.31
CA MET A 132 -36.98 32.81 -39.50
C MET A 132 -35.79 33.61 -40.09
N PRO A 133 -35.93 34.23 -41.28
CA PRO A 133 -34.96 35.18 -41.81
C PRO A 133 -35.33 36.60 -41.35
N GLY A 134 -34.40 37.31 -40.69
CA GLY A 134 -34.48 38.76 -40.52
C GLY A 134 -34.13 39.28 -39.12
N GLY A 135 -32.98 39.96 -39.04
CA GLY A 135 -32.74 41.00 -38.03
C GLY A 135 -31.74 40.68 -36.91
N PHE A 136 -30.46 40.93 -37.14
CA PHE A 136 -29.62 41.56 -36.10
C PHE A 136 -29.71 43.07 -36.38
N PRO A 137 -29.88 43.97 -35.39
CA PRO A 137 -28.92 44.10 -34.28
C PRO A 137 -29.50 44.65 -32.95
N GLY A 138 -29.07 44.15 -31.78
CA GLY A 138 -29.38 44.88 -30.54
C GLY A 138 -29.15 44.14 -29.23
N GLY A 139 -28.11 44.57 -28.52
CA GLY A 139 -28.03 44.70 -27.06
C GLY A 139 -28.64 43.63 -26.17
N MET A 140 -27.77 42.85 -25.53
CA MET A 140 -28.06 42.14 -24.28
C MET A 140 -28.46 43.15 -23.18
N PRO A 141 -29.65 43.04 -22.55
CA PRO A 141 -29.98 43.76 -21.34
C PRO A 141 -30.36 42.79 -20.20
N GLY A 142 -29.53 42.75 -19.17
CA GLY A 142 -30.00 42.72 -17.77
C GLY A 142 -30.73 41.48 -17.23
N GLY A 143 -30.02 40.77 -16.34
CA GLY A 143 -30.54 40.53 -14.99
C GLY A 143 -31.22 39.20 -14.72
N PHE A 144 -30.45 38.21 -14.23
CA PHE A 144 -30.99 37.24 -13.27
C PHE A 144 -30.99 37.88 -11.87
N PRO A 145 -32.15 38.04 -11.21
CA PRO A 145 -32.22 38.61 -9.87
C PRO A 145 -32.15 37.52 -8.78
N GLY A 146 -31.11 37.58 -7.93
CA GLY A 146 -31.07 37.10 -6.53
C GLY A 146 -31.18 35.59 -6.28
N GLY A 147 -30.39 34.93 -5.43
CA GLY A 147 -29.30 35.33 -4.55
C GLY A 147 -28.94 34.11 -3.69
N MET A 148 -27.66 33.89 -3.42
CA MET A 148 -27.26 33.15 -2.22
C MET A 148 -26.02 33.84 -1.62
N PRO A 149 -26.09 34.29 -0.36
CA PRO A 149 -25.15 35.24 0.21
C PRO A 149 -23.96 34.56 0.89
N GLY A 150 -22.77 35.16 0.73
CA GLY A 150 -21.64 35.14 1.67
C GLY A 150 -20.93 33.80 1.85
N GLY A 151 -19.63 33.65 1.63
CA GLY A 151 -18.56 34.58 1.37
C GLY A 151 -17.27 33.84 1.73
N PHE A 152 -16.31 33.75 0.82
CA PHE A 152 -14.93 33.44 1.18
C PHE A 152 -13.99 34.29 0.30
N PRO A 153 -13.06 35.04 0.90
CA PRO A 153 -12.33 36.12 0.24
C PRO A 153 -10.98 35.67 -0.33
N GLY A 154 -10.63 36.25 -1.49
CA GLY A 154 -9.25 36.44 -1.97
C GLY A 154 -8.55 35.18 -2.50
N GLY A 155 -7.85 35.19 -3.63
CA GLY A 155 -7.52 36.21 -4.60
C GLY A 155 -6.55 35.54 -5.58
N MET A 156 -6.84 35.58 -6.88
CA MET A 156 -5.91 35.09 -7.90
C MET A 156 -5.65 36.22 -8.91
N PRO A 157 -4.47 36.87 -8.84
CA PRO A 157 -4.08 37.88 -9.80
C PRO A 157 -3.49 37.23 -11.06
N GLY A 158 -3.97 37.69 -12.21
CA GLY A 158 -3.10 38.09 -13.33
C GLY A 158 -2.54 37.00 -14.23
N PHE A 159 -3.28 36.70 -15.30
CA PHE A 159 -2.67 36.38 -16.60
C PHE A 159 -2.66 37.65 -17.45
N PRO A 160 -1.51 38.03 -18.00
CA PRO A 160 -1.53 38.67 -19.30
C PRO A 160 -0.40 38.17 -20.21
N GLY A 161 -0.74 37.96 -21.49
CA GLY A 161 0.24 38.16 -22.56
C GLY A 161 0.47 36.94 -23.43
N ALA A 162 -0.09 37.01 -24.64
CA ALA A 162 0.18 36.16 -25.78
C ALA A 162 1.64 36.23 -26.25
N GLY A 163 2.13 35.17 -26.90
CA GLY A 163 3.31 35.25 -27.74
C GLY A 163 4.00 33.93 -28.03
N GLY A 164 3.85 33.44 -29.26
CA GLY A 164 4.94 32.77 -29.98
C GLY A 164 5.16 31.29 -29.72
N MET A 165 4.68 30.47 -30.66
CA MET A 165 5.39 29.25 -31.04
C MET A 165 6.62 29.67 -31.87
N PRO A 166 7.82 29.18 -31.55
CA PRO A 166 8.62 28.53 -32.59
C PRO A 166 9.32 27.27 -32.07
N GLY A 167 9.66 26.40 -33.01
CA GLY A 167 10.03 25.02 -32.78
C GLY A 167 11.43 24.76 -32.21
N GLY A 168 11.73 23.47 -32.08
CA GLY A 168 13.08 22.99 -31.84
C GLY A 168 13.15 21.88 -30.79
N PHE A 169 12.94 20.64 -31.22
CA PHE A 169 13.59 19.50 -30.57
C PHE A 169 15.11 19.64 -30.79
N PRO A 170 15.92 19.58 -29.74
CA PRO A 170 17.03 18.63 -29.74
C PRO A 170 16.86 17.64 -28.59
N GLY A 171 16.92 16.35 -28.94
CA GLY A 171 16.86 15.25 -27.98
C GLY A 171 18.16 14.99 -27.22
N ALA A 172 18.07 13.89 -26.48
CA ALA A 172 19.05 13.21 -25.62
C ALA A 172 19.12 13.74 -24.17
N GLY A 173 18.69 12.98 -23.15
CA GLY A 173 18.25 11.60 -23.12
C GLY A 173 17.84 11.17 -21.70
N GLY A 174 16.97 10.15 -21.62
CA GLY A 174 16.65 9.45 -20.37
C GLY A 174 15.17 9.41 -20.01
N MET A 175 14.37 8.62 -20.72
CA MET A 175 13.00 8.24 -20.39
C MET A 175 12.90 6.70 -20.56
N PRO A 176 11.81 6.00 -20.18
CA PRO A 176 10.94 6.05 -19.00
C PRO A 176 10.60 4.63 -18.47
N GLY A 177 9.83 4.50 -17.37
CA GLY A 177 8.93 3.34 -17.21
C GLY A 177 9.02 2.53 -15.92
N GLY A 178 8.64 3.12 -14.79
CA GLY A 178 8.26 2.36 -13.59
C GLY A 178 6.86 1.76 -13.76
N PHE A 179 6.79 0.44 -13.79
CA PHE A 179 5.62 -0.41 -13.96
C PHE A 179 4.33 0.05 -13.25
N PRO A 180 3.19 0.12 -13.96
CA PRO A 180 1.86 0.11 -13.36
C PRO A 180 1.38 -1.33 -13.14
N GLY A 181 1.06 -1.67 -11.89
CA GLY A 181 0.04 -2.68 -11.58
C GLY A 181 0.50 -4.13 -11.37
N ALA A 182 0.58 -4.54 -10.10
CA ALA A 182 0.47 -5.95 -9.70
C ALA A 182 -0.54 -6.08 -8.56
N GLY A 183 -1.80 -5.83 -8.90
CA GLY A 183 -2.93 -6.36 -8.16
C GLY A 183 -3.32 -7.70 -8.80
N GLY A 184 -3.37 -8.75 -7.97
CA GLY A 184 -4.19 -9.95 -8.18
C GLY A 184 -4.03 -10.65 -9.52
N MET A 185 -3.16 -11.67 -9.53
CA MET A 185 -3.20 -12.73 -10.54
C MET A 185 -4.59 -13.41 -10.46
N PRO A 186 -5.43 -13.31 -11.50
CA PRO A 186 -6.67 -14.08 -11.60
C PRO A 186 -6.31 -15.54 -11.81
N GLY A 187 -7.13 -16.42 -11.25
CA GLY A 187 -6.83 -17.84 -11.14
C GLY A 187 -6.63 -18.60 -12.45
N GLY A 188 -6.06 -19.80 -12.27
CA GLY A 188 -6.13 -20.89 -13.23
C GLY A 188 -5.08 -20.83 -14.34
N ALA A 189 -3.80 -20.99 -13.98
CA ALA A 189 -2.83 -21.44 -14.97
C ALA A 189 -3.25 -22.84 -15.48
N PRO A 190 -3.36 -23.06 -16.80
CA PRO A 190 -3.61 -24.38 -17.34
C PRO A 190 -2.33 -25.20 -17.16
N GLY A 191 -2.46 -26.31 -16.43
CA GLY A 191 -1.36 -27.25 -16.20
C GLY A 191 -0.55 -26.95 -14.95
N ASN A 192 -0.20 -28.01 -14.22
CA ASN A 192 0.75 -27.99 -13.11
C ASN A 192 2.14 -27.58 -13.61
N VAL A 193 2.33 -26.28 -13.85
CA VAL A 193 3.63 -25.71 -14.16
C VAL A 193 4.38 -25.50 -12.85
N ASP A 194 5.34 -26.37 -12.58
CA ASP A 194 6.21 -26.27 -11.40
C ASP A 194 7.31 -25.22 -11.64
N PHE A 195 6.94 -23.94 -11.45
CA PHE A 195 7.85 -22.80 -11.57
C PHE A 195 9.07 -22.89 -10.63
N SER A 196 8.99 -23.72 -9.57
CA SER A 196 10.08 -23.97 -8.62
C SER A 196 11.28 -24.66 -9.27
N LYS A 197 11.08 -25.49 -10.30
CA LYS A 197 12.17 -26.16 -11.03
C LYS A 197 12.82 -25.28 -12.09
N ILE A 198 12.12 -24.22 -12.51
CA ILE A 198 12.57 -23.27 -13.52
C ILE A 198 13.50 -22.24 -12.89
N LEU A 199 13.17 -21.76 -11.69
CA LEU A 199 13.93 -20.75 -10.96
C LEU A 199 15.26 -21.26 -10.39
N ASN A 200 15.45 -22.58 -10.32
CA ASN A 200 16.67 -23.21 -9.82
C ASN A 200 17.68 -23.59 -10.93
N ASP A 201 17.38 -23.32 -12.21
CA ASP A 201 18.32 -23.58 -13.32
C ASP A 201 19.01 -22.26 -13.72
N PRO A 202 20.35 -22.16 -13.56
CA PRO A 202 21.08 -20.92 -13.85
C PRO A 202 20.96 -20.48 -15.31
N ASP A 203 20.85 -21.43 -16.24
CA ASP A 203 20.68 -21.11 -17.67
C ASP A 203 19.29 -20.54 -17.95
N MET A 204 18.26 -21.00 -17.22
CA MET A 204 16.90 -20.47 -17.35
C MET A 204 16.81 -19.05 -16.76
N MET A 205 17.48 -18.79 -15.63
CA MET A 205 17.53 -17.45 -15.04
C MET A 205 18.25 -16.45 -15.95
N ALA A 206 19.35 -16.87 -16.60
CA ALA A 206 20.02 -16.06 -17.61
C ALA A 206 19.11 -15.80 -18.82
N ALA A 207 18.35 -16.81 -19.26
CA ALA A 207 17.41 -16.68 -20.35
C ALA A 207 16.23 -15.73 -20.04
N PHE A 208 15.70 -15.72 -18.80
CA PHE A 208 14.67 -14.75 -18.37
C PHE A 208 15.17 -13.31 -18.28
N SER A 209 16.49 -13.12 -18.23
CA SER A 209 17.12 -11.81 -18.21
C SER A 209 17.32 -11.24 -19.62
N ASP A 210 17.16 -12.06 -20.67
CA ASP A 210 17.25 -11.60 -22.05
C ASP A 210 15.89 -11.03 -22.52
N PRO A 211 15.84 -9.74 -22.94
CA PRO A 211 14.62 -9.11 -23.44
C PRO A 211 13.99 -9.83 -24.63
N GLU A 212 14.80 -10.43 -25.52
CA GLU A 212 14.32 -11.15 -26.70
C GLU A 212 13.58 -12.42 -26.31
N ILE A 213 14.05 -13.11 -25.28
CA ILE A 213 13.47 -14.36 -24.77
C ILE A 213 12.16 -14.08 -24.04
N MET A 214 12.11 -13.02 -23.23
CA MET A 214 10.87 -12.61 -22.55
C MET A 214 9.79 -12.17 -23.54
N ALA A 215 10.17 -11.41 -24.57
CA ALA A 215 9.23 -11.00 -25.62
C ALA A 215 8.67 -12.20 -26.38
N ALA A 216 9.53 -13.17 -26.73
CA ALA A 216 9.10 -14.39 -27.39
C ALA A 216 8.21 -15.27 -26.52
N LEU A 217 8.55 -15.46 -25.24
CA LEU A 217 7.72 -16.23 -24.30
C LEU A 217 6.36 -15.57 -24.08
N GLN A 218 6.32 -14.24 -23.95
CA GLN A 218 5.08 -13.49 -23.80
C GLN A 218 4.20 -13.59 -25.06
N ASP A 219 4.81 -13.58 -26.25
CA ASP A 219 4.09 -13.76 -27.51
C ASP A 219 3.50 -15.17 -27.65
N VAL A 220 4.25 -16.20 -27.25
CA VAL A 220 3.75 -17.59 -27.18
C VAL A 220 2.64 -17.74 -26.14
N MET A 221 2.76 -17.09 -24.98
CA MET A 221 1.72 -17.10 -23.94
C MET A 221 0.43 -16.42 -24.39
N LYS A 222 0.53 -15.34 -25.17
CA LYS A 222 -0.63 -14.65 -25.73
C LYS A 222 -1.24 -15.42 -26.90
N ASN A 223 -0.43 -16.13 -27.67
CA ASN A 223 -0.87 -16.93 -28.80
C ASN A 223 0.01 -18.17 -29.02
N PRO A 224 -0.47 -19.37 -28.67
CA PRO A 224 0.29 -20.61 -28.81
C PRO A 224 0.75 -20.91 -30.24
N ALA A 225 0.06 -20.39 -31.26
CA ALA A 225 0.46 -20.56 -32.67
C ALA A 225 1.75 -19.80 -33.03
N ASN A 226 2.14 -18.80 -32.24
CA ASN A 226 3.38 -18.05 -32.46
C ASN A 226 4.64 -18.83 -32.01
N LEU A 227 4.48 -19.97 -31.33
CA LEU A 227 5.60 -20.83 -30.94
C LEU A 227 6.49 -21.22 -32.13
N ALA A 228 5.88 -21.57 -33.26
CA ALA A 228 6.61 -21.95 -34.47
C ALA A 228 7.51 -20.83 -35.01
N LYS A 229 7.15 -19.55 -34.79
CA LYS A 229 7.93 -18.38 -35.22
C LYS A 229 9.17 -18.16 -34.35
N HIS A 230 9.08 -18.53 -33.07
CA HIS A 230 10.17 -18.38 -32.10
C HIS A 230 11.09 -19.61 -32.05
N GLN A 231 10.63 -20.75 -32.56
CA GLN A 231 11.46 -21.94 -32.80
C GLN A 231 12.54 -21.73 -33.88
N SER A 232 12.35 -20.78 -34.81
CA SER A 232 13.37 -20.43 -35.81
C SER A 232 14.42 -19.44 -35.30
N ASN A 233 14.24 -18.84 -34.12
CA ASN A 233 15.20 -17.89 -33.56
C ASN A 233 16.33 -18.66 -32.84
N PRO A 234 17.60 -18.53 -33.26
CA PRO A 234 18.71 -19.32 -32.72
C PRO A 234 18.99 -19.09 -31.22
N LYS A 235 18.58 -17.94 -30.65
CA LYS A 235 18.72 -17.67 -29.22
C LYS A 235 17.53 -18.17 -28.40
N VAL A 236 16.33 -18.11 -28.97
CA VAL A 236 15.08 -18.41 -28.27
C VAL A 236 14.72 -19.89 -28.38
N ALA A 237 14.99 -20.51 -29.51
CA ALA A 237 14.75 -21.93 -29.78
C ALA A 237 15.35 -22.88 -28.72
N PRO A 238 16.64 -22.76 -28.33
CA PRO A 238 17.21 -23.66 -27.32
C PRO A 238 16.55 -23.50 -25.94
N VAL A 239 16.14 -22.28 -25.59
CA VAL A 239 15.48 -21.98 -24.31
C VAL A 239 14.05 -22.52 -24.29
N ILE A 240 13.29 -22.32 -25.37
CA ILE A 240 11.95 -22.89 -25.52
C ILE A 240 12.01 -24.42 -25.52
N ALA A 241 12.99 -25.03 -26.19
CA ALA A 241 13.17 -26.48 -26.19
C ALA A 241 13.53 -27.02 -24.80
N LYS A 242 14.42 -26.35 -24.06
CA LYS A 242 14.79 -26.71 -22.68
C LYS A 242 13.62 -26.55 -21.72
N MET A 243 12.82 -25.49 -21.89
CA MET A 243 11.57 -25.27 -21.16
C MET A 243 10.56 -26.39 -21.46
N MET A 244 10.23 -26.64 -22.73
CA MET A 244 9.30 -27.70 -23.12
C MET A 244 9.74 -29.08 -22.63
N SER A 245 11.04 -29.40 -22.68
CA SER A 245 11.59 -30.66 -22.14
C SER A 245 11.39 -30.80 -20.63
N LYS A 246 11.57 -29.71 -19.85
CA LYS A 246 11.30 -29.72 -18.40
C LYS A 246 9.80 -29.72 -18.05
N PHE A 247 8.94 -29.26 -18.96
CA PHE A 247 7.49 -29.20 -18.80
C PHE A 247 6.77 -30.46 -19.26
N ALA A 248 7.29 -31.16 -20.27
CA ALA A 248 6.71 -32.37 -20.84
C ALA A 248 6.92 -33.62 -19.96
N GLY A 249 7.69 -33.51 -18.87
CA GLY A 249 8.00 -34.59 -17.96
C GLY A 249 9.10 -35.49 -18.53
N ALA A 250 10.22 -35.54 -17.82
CA ALA A 250 11.08 -36.72 -17.87
C ALA A 250 10.22 -37.93 -17.46
N LYS A 251 10.14 -38.95 -18.32
CA LYS A 251 9.73 -40.29 -17.89
C LYS A 251 10.67 -40.78 -16.80
#